data_AF-A0A2V5I644-F1
#
_entry.id   AF-A0A2V5I644-F1
#
_cell.length_a   1.000
_cell.length_b   1.000
_cell.length_c   1.000
_cell.angle_alpha   90.00
_cell.angle_beta   90.00
_cell.angle_gamma   90.00
#
_symmetry.space_group_name_H-M   'P 1'
#
loop_
_entity.id
_entity.type
_entity.pdbx_description
1 polymer ?
#
loop_
_entity_poly.entity_id
_entity_poly.type
_entity_poly.pdbx_seq_one_letter_code
_entity_poly.pdbx_strand_id
1 'polypeptide(L)' 'MTVSVLETRLTIRASRSLTSIPPKQMPGARCPTCAKQGKEVWVIPGKNCHICGTPVG' A
#
# COMPACT_ATOMS: atom_id res chain seq x y z
N MET A 1 -45.98 -21.42 -17.55
CA MET A 1 -45.07 -21.65 -16.41
C MET A 1 -43.86 -22.36 -17.00
N THR A 2 -42.79 -21.73 -17.44
CA THR A 2 -41.87 -20.82 -16.74
C THR A 2 -41.16 -19.96 -17.78
N VAL A 3 -41.10 -18.65 -17.54
CA VAL A 3 -40.40 -17.68 -18.39
C VAL A 3 -38.92 -18.02 -18.56
N SER A 4 -38.44 -18.10 -19.80
CA SER A 4 -37.03 -18.24 -20.17
C SER A 4 -36.27 -16.96 -19.83
N VAL A 5 -35.94 -16.79 -18.56
CA VAL A 5 -35.07 -15.73 -18.05
C VAL A 5 -33.62 -16.21 -18.17
N LEU A 6 -32.97 -16.04 -19.34
CA LEU A 6 -31.51 -16.09 -19.41
C LEU A 6 -30.87 -15.46 -20.66
N GLU A 7 -31.36 -14.30 -21.10
CA GLU A 7 -30.52 -13.37 -21.85
C GLU A 7 -30.28 -12.13 -21.00
N THR A 8 -29.71 -12.38 -19.81
CA THR A 8 -29.21 -11.37 -18.91
C THR A 8 -28.07 -10.64 -19.62
N ARG A 9 -28.45 -9.65 -20.44
CA ARG A 9 -27.58 -8.66 -21.05
C ARG A 9 -26.61 -8.16 -20.00
N LEU A 10 -25.35 -8.56 -20.16
CA LEU A 10 -24.23 -8.13 -19.36
C LEU A 10 -23.94 -6.65 -19.65
N THR A 11 -24.83 -5.77 -19.20
CA THR A 11 -24.59 -4.33 -19.21
C THR A 11 -23.80 -4.06 -17.94
N ILE A 12 -22.50 -4.34 -17.99
CA ILE A 12 -21.54 -3.95 -16.96
C ILE A 12 -21.62 -2.41 -16.89
N ARG A 13 -22.46 -1.88 -16.00
CA ARG A 13 -22.38 -0.49 -15.59
C ARG A 13 -21.02 -0.35 -14.91
N ALA A 14 -20.05 0.15 -15.67
CA ALA A 14 -18.76 0.60 -15.16
C ALA A 14 -18.99 1.81 -14.26
N SER A 15 -19.49 1.57 -13.05
CA SER A 15 -19.68 2.56 -12.01
C SER A 15 -18.94 2.09 -10.78
N ARG A 16 -17.63 2.30 -10.80
CA ARG A 16 -16.78 2.45 -9.62
C ARG A 16 -15.52 3.13 -10.11
N SER A 17 -15.51 4.46 -9.95
CA SER A 17 -14.28 5.26 -10.03
C SER A 17 -13.23 4.53 -9.19
N LEU A 18 -12.13 4.11 -9.82
CA LEU A 18 -10.91 3.67 -9.15
C LEU A 18 -10.31 4.91 -8.49
N THR A 19 -11.00 5.45 -7.48
CA THR A 19 -10.42 6.45 -6.61
C THR A 19 -9.22 5.77 -5.99
N SER A 20 -8.03 6.23 -6.38
CA SER A 20 -6.75 5.73 -5.91
C SER A 20 -6.83 5.62 -4.40
N ILE A 21 -6.85 4.39 -3.88
CA ILE A 21 -6.55 4.17 -2.48
C ILE A 21 -5.15 4.76 -2.35
N PRO A 22 -4.93 5.87 -1.61
CA PRO A 22 -3.59 6.38 -1.44
C PRO A 22 -2.80 5.20 -0.88
N PRO A 23 -1.62 4.85 -1.43
CA PRO A 23 -0.83 3.77 -0.88
C PRO A 23 -0.72 4.10 0.60
N LYS A 24 -1.28 3.24 1.47
CA LYS A 24 -1.12 3.38 2.92
C LYS A 24 0.37 3.53 3.09
N GLN A 25 0.82 4.77 3.34
CA GLN A 25 2.24 5.07 3.42
C GLN A 25 2.73 4.13 4.51
N MET A 26 3.56 3.16 4.11
CA MET A 26 4.10 2.18 5.03
C MET A 26 4.62 2.98 6.22
N PRO A 27 4.16 2.76 7.47
CA PRO A 27 4.44 3.65 8.59
C PRO A 27 5.90 3.56 9.09
N GLY A 28 6.82 3.19 8.21
CA GLY A 28 8.25 3.18 8.45
C GLY A 28 8.94 4.27 7.64
N ALA A 29 9.82 5.02 8.28
CA ALA A 29 10.79 5.85 7.59
C ALA A 29 12.02 4.98 7.24
N ARG A 30 12.53 5.10 6.01
CA ARG A 30 13.77 4.42 5.63
C ARG A 30 14.95 5.05 6.36
N CYS A 31 15.78 4.23 7.02
CA CYS A 31 16.96 4.75 7.71
C CYS A 31 17.98 5.31 6.70
N PRO A 32 18.36 6.61 6.77
CA PRO A 32 19.27 7.22 5.80
C PRO A 32 20.70 6.69 5.92
N THR A 33 21.14 6.29 7.11
CA THR A 33 22.48 5.73 7.33
C THR A 33 22.60 4.34 6.71
N CYS A 34 21.63 3.45 6.98
CA CYS A 34 21.63 2.11 6.39
C CYS A 34 21.45 2.17 4.87
N ALA A 35 20.64 3.10 4.37
CA ALA A 35 20.47 3.30 2.92
C ALA A 35 21.80 3.65 2.23
N LYS A 36 22.65 4.50 2.84
CA LYS A 36 24.00 4.82 2.33
C LYS A 36 24.94 3.61 2.32
N GLN A 37 24.74 2.67 3.25
CA GLN A 37 25.49 1.42 3.33
C GLN A 37 24.96 0.34 2.37
N GLY A 38 23.91 0.65 1.57
CA GLY A 38 23.27 -0.32 0.69
C GLY A 38 22.31 -1.29 1.40
N LYS A 39 22.02 -1.06 2.69
CA LYS A 39 21.08 -1.90 3.45
C LYS A 39 19.72 -1.23 3.53
N GLU A 40 18.69 -1.92 3.06
CA GLU A 40 17.32 -1.43 3.18
C GLU A 40 16.74 -1.77 4.55
N VAL A 41 16.62 -0.75 5.40
CA VAL A 41 16.09 -0.88 6.77
C VAL A 41 14.98 0.14 6.97
N TRP A 42 13.82 -0.37 7.37
CA TRP A 42 12.64 0.42 7.66
C TRP A 42 12.49 0.56 9.18
N VAL A 43 12.38 1.80 9.65
CA VAL A 43 12.39 2.14 11.07
C VAL A 43 11.09 2.83 11.44
N ILE A 44 10.55 2.51 12.61
CA ILE A 44 9.39 3.20 13.17
C ILE A 44 9.83 4.63 13.54
N PRO A 45 9.20 5.69 12.99
CA PRO A 45 9.51 7.07 13.33
C PRO A 45 9.42 7.30 14.84
N GLY A 46 10.40 7.99 15.43
CA GLY A 46 10.50 8.19 16.88
C GLY A 46 11.21 7.06 17.62
N LYS A 47 11.73 6.05 16.91
CA LYS A 47 12.67 5.06 17.46
C LYS A 47 13.99 5.07 16.71
N ASN A 48 15.04 4.61 17.40
CA ASN A 48 16.34 4.40 16.81
C ASN A 48 16.32 3.20 15.86
N CYS A 49 17.10 3.30 14.78
CA CYS A 49 17.30 2.20 13.85
C CYS A 49 17.88 0.99 14.60
N HIS A 50 17.24 -0.18 14.46
CA HIS A 50 17.69 -1.40 15.13
C HIS A 50 19.06 -1.92 14.63
N ILE A 51 19.49 -1.50 13.44
CA ILE A 51 20.75 -1.96 12.85
C ILE A 51 21.93 -1.07 13.22
N CYS A 52 21.75 0.26 13.13
CA CYS A 52 22.86 1.20 13.29
C CYS A 52 22.69 2.14 14.49
N GLY A 53 21.55 2.11 15.19
CA GLY A 53 21.25 2.97 16.34
C GLY A 53 20.91 4.42 15.99
N THR A 54 21.01 4.82 14.71
CA THR A 54 20.71 6.20 14.28
C THR A 54 19.26 6.56 14.62
N PRO A 55 18.99 7.70 15.28
CA PRO A 55 17.64 8.17 15.51
C PRO A 55 16.97 8.48 14.16
N VAL A 56 15.81 7.88 13.90
CA VAL A 56 14.98 8.17 12.72
C VAL A 56 13.67 8.76 13.23
N GLY A 57 13.50 10.06 13.03
CA GLY A 57 12.38 10.86 13.50
C GLY A 57 11.99 11.88 12.46
#